data_AF-A0A1B6I912-F1
#
_entry.id   AF-A0A1B6I912-F1
#
_cell.length_a   1.000
_cell.length_b   1.000
_cell.length_c   1.000
_cell.angle_alpha   90.00
_cell.angle_beta   90.00
_cell.angle_gamma   90.00
#
_symmetry.space_group_name_H-M   'P 1'
#
loop_
_entity.id
_entity.type
_entity.pdbx_description
1 polymer ?
#
loop_
_entity_poly.entity_id
_entity_poly.type
_entity_poly.pdbx_seq_one_letter_code
_entity_poly.pdbx_strand_id
1 'polypeptide(L)'
;SLFYEHEDFYADINTLMSAKNGGIAVARGWSVTKLDPQNRKAFLDDGKEISYRKCLIATGAKPKNLPVFEEASDEIKEKVMLYRNIYDFEELEDIMHDGAKSIAIIGGGFLGSELACALARRGKPYGLTVYQIFREDGNMGKVLPEYLSKWTTQKVKKENVQVINKVEVSNVEMKDGKVLLKLTNDHQVEADHVIVAVGVEPNTQLANTSGLEVDPEVGGF
;
A
#
# COMPACT_ATOMS: atom_id res chain seq x y z
N SER A 1 1.11 17.20 13.56
CA SER A 1 0.55 15.96 14.14
C SER A 1 0.41 14.94 13.03
N LEU A 2 0.90 13.71 13.23
CA LEU A 2 0.68 12.57 12.30
C LEU A 2 -0.72 11.97 12.44
N PHE A 3 -1.35 12.17 13.60
CA PHE A 3 -2.68 11.63 13.94
C PHE A 3 -3.78 12.70 13.81
N TYR A 4 -5.01 12.23 13.56
CA TYR A 4 -6.19 13.08 13.39
C TYR A 4 -6.44 14.01 14.58
N GLU A 5 -6.38 13.47 15.80
CA GLU A 5 -6.62 14.19 17.05
C GLU A 5 -5.68 13.66 18.14
N HIS A 6 -5.56 14.39 19.26
CA HIS A 6 -4.76 13.96 20.41
C HIS A 6 -5.41 12.74 21.08
N GLU A 7 -4.62 11.83 21.65
CA GLU A 7 -5.14 10.60 22.27
C GLU A 7 -6.09 10.88 23.44
N ASP A 8 -5.82 11.95 24.20
CA ASP A 8 -6.67 12.42 25.30
C ASP A 8 -8.10 12.82 24.89
N PHE A 9 -8.39 12.95 23.59
CA PHE A 9 -9.74 13.25 23.11
C PHE A 9 -10.62 11.98 23.04
N TYR A 10 -10.01 10.81 23.10
CA TYR A 10 -10.71 9.53 23.08
C TYR A 10 -10.98 9.02 24.50
N ALA A 11 -12.18 8.47 24.71
CA ALA A 11 -12.56 7.84 25.96
C ALA A 11 -11.98 6.42 26.06
N ASP A 12 -11.76 5.96 27.30
CA ASP A 12 -11.41 4.56 27.56
C ASP A 12 -12.59 3.64 27.19
N ILE A 13 -12.29 2.58 26.43
CA ILE A 13 -13.29 1.63 25.92
C ILE A 13 -14.12 0.97 27.03
N ASN A 14 -13.54 0.71 28.19
CA ASN A 14 -14.21 0.08 29.33
C ASN A 14 -15.19 1.03 30.03
N THR A 15 -15.04 2.33 29.81
CA THR A 15 -15.87 3.37 30.43
C THR A 15 -16.82 4.06 29.46
N LEU A 16 -16.67 3.82 28.14
CA LEU A 16 -17.44 4.50 27.09
C LEU A 16 -18.95 4.42 27.32
N MET A 17 -19.46 3.24 27.72
CA MET A 17 -20.91 3.02 27.88
C MET A 17 -21.50 3.64 29.15
N SER A 18 -20.66 3.97 30.15
CA SER A 18 -21.08 4.61 31.41
C SER A 18 -20.73 6.11 31.48
N ALA A 19 -20.05 6.64 30.46
CA ALA A 19 -19.66 8.04 30.39
C ALA A 19 -20.88 8.97 30.33
N LYS A 20 -20.93 9.97 31.23
CA LYS A 20 -22.08 10.89 31.41
C LYS A 20 -22.52 11.60 30.12
N ASN A 21 -21.56 11.98 29.27
CA ASN A 21 -21.81 12.71 28.03
C ASN A 21 -21.52 11.87 26.77
N GLY A 22 -21.31 10.55 26.93
CA GLY A 22 -20.76 9.70 25.87
C GLY A 22 -19.32 10.06 25.51
N GLY A 23 -18.91 9.65 24.31
CA GLY A 23 -17.56 9.89 23.78
C GLY A 23 -17.28 9.02 22.56
N ILE A 24 -16.02 8.98 22.15
CA ILE A 24 -15.51 8.09 21.10
C ILE A 24 -14.38 7.28 21.72
N ALA A 25 -14.42 5.96 21.61
CA ALA A 25 -13.32 5.09 21.98
C ALA A 25 -12.80 4.34 20.75
N VAL A 26 -11.52 3.99 20.75
CA VAL A 26 -10.88 3.21 19.68
C VAL A 26 -10.45 1.86 20.24
N ALA A 27 -11.14 0.80 19.83
CA ALA A 27 -10.70 -0.57 20.09
C ALA A 27 -9.57 -0.93 19.12
N ARG A 28 -8.34 -1.12 19.63
CA ARG A 28 -7.16 -1.49 18.81
C ARG A 28 -6.74 -2.92 19.10
N GLY A 29 -6.25 -3.63 18.09
CA GLY A 29 -5.77 -5.01 18.22
C GLY A 29 -6.85 -6.08 18.05
N TRP A 30 -8.06 -5.69 17.64
CA TRP A 30 -9.14 -6.60 17.30
C TRP A 30 -9.58 -6.41 15.84
N SER A 31 -9.95 -7.51 15.21
CA SER A 31 -10.57 -7.51 13.88
C SER A 31 -12.01 -7.95 13.96
N VAL A 32 -12.92 -7.24 13.28
CA VAL A 32 -14.29 -7.72 13.08
C VAL A 32 -14.26 -8.79 11.98
N THR A 33 -14.80 -9.98 12.26
CA THR A 33 -14.80 -11.13 11.34
C THR A 33 -16.18 -11.41 10.74
N LYS A 34 -17.25 -10.94 11.40
CA LYS A 34 -18.63 -11.07 10.93
C LYS A 34 -19.51 -9.95 11.46
N LEU A 35 -20.47 -9.53 10.65
CA LEU A 35 -21.62 -8.72 11.03
C LEU A 35 -22.90 -9.55 10.90
N ASP A 36 -23.79 -9.40 11.87
CA ASP A 36 -25.16 -9.88 11.82
C ASP A 36 -26.10 -8.67 11.86
N PRO A 37 -26.55 -8.17 10.70
CA PRO A 37 -27.43 -7.02 10.61
C PRO A 37 -28.81 -7.25 11.23
N GLN A 38 -29.31 -8.49 11.21
CA GLN A 38 -30.64 -8.84 11.73
C GLN A 38 -30.66 -8.72 13.26
N ASN A 39 -29.64 -9.27 13.92
CA ASN A 39 -29.51 -9.21 15.38
C ASN A 39 -28.72 -7.98 15.86
N ARG A 40 -28.17 -7.18 14.94
CA ARG A 40 -27.32 -6.00 15.17
C ARG A 40 -26.11 -6.31 16.04
N LYS A 41 -25.35 -7.33 15.64
CA LYS A 41 -24.13 -7.79 16.32
C LYS A 41 -22.93 -7.79 15.40
N ALA A 42 -21.76 -7.48 15.94
CA ALA A 42 -20.46 -7.67 15.32
C ALA A 42 -19.68 -8.71 16.12
N PHE A 43 -18.97 -9.60 15.43
CA PHE A 43 -18.15 -10.65 16.03
C PHE A 43 -16.69 -10.34 15.79
N LEU A 44 -15.88 -10.43 16.85
CA LEU A 44 -14.45 -10.22 16.80
C LEU A 44 -13.70 -11.54 16.52
N ASP A 45 -12.44 -11.42 16.14
CA ASP A 45 -11.50 -12.52 15.96
C ASP A 45 -11.25 -13.35 17.23
N ASP A 46 -11.35 -12.74 18.40
CA ASP A 46 -11.28 -13.41 19.71
C ASP A 46 -12.61 -14.06 20.17
N GLY A 47 -13.65 -14.01 19.33
CA GLY A 47 -14.96 -14.57 19.60
C GLY A 47 -15.89 -13.68 20.43
N LYS A 48 -15.45 -12.49 20.88
CA LYS A 48 -16.33 -11.53 21.55
C LYS A 48 -17.39 -10.99 20.60
N GLU A 49 -18.51 -10.58 21.19
CA GLU A 49 -19.63 -9.97 20.49
C GLU A 49 -19.83 -8.52 20.92
N ILE A 50 -20.09 -7.65 19.94
CA ILE A 50 -20.46 -6.24 20.17
C ILE A 50 -21.85 -6.01 19.59
N SER A 51 -22.80 -5.61 20.43
CA SER A 51 -24.12 -5.18 19.97
C SER A 51 -24.07 -3.71 19.53
N TYR A 52 -24.72 -3.38 18.41
CA TYR A 52 -24.77 -2.02 17.88
C TYR A 52 -26.20 -1.55 17.59
N ARG A 53 -26.38 -0.23 17.49
CA ARG A 53 -27.64 0.36 16.96
C ARG A 53 -27.53 0.71 15.49
N LYS A 54 -26.39 1.29 15.11
CA LYS A 54 -25.99 1.61 13.74
C LYS A 54 -24.54 1.16 13.57
N CYS A 55 -24.19 0.70 12.38
CA CYS A 55 -22.85 0.25 12.04
C CYS A 55 -22.41 0.97 10.76
N LEU A 56 -21.18 1.48 10.75
CA LEU A 56 -20.49 1.98 9.57
C LEU A 56 -19.36 1.00 9.25
N ILE A 57 -19.34 0.47 8.02
CA ILE A 57 -18.22 -0.32 7.53
C ILE A 57 -17.21 0.65 6.91
N ALA A 58 -16.02 0.70 7.48
CA ALA A 58 -14.93 1.59 7.06
C ALA A 58 -13.59 0.83 6.96
N THR A 59 -13.62 -0.40 6.45
CA THR A 59 -12.46 -1.32 6.37
C THR A 59 -11.44 -0.92 5.31
N GLY A 60 -11.70 0.11 4.51
CA GLY A 60 -10.77 0.64 3.53
C GLY A 60 -10.45 -0.35 2.41
N ALA A 61 -9.18 -0.35 1.99
CA ALA A 61 -8.67 -1.15 0.88
C ALA A 61 -7.24 -1.60 1.19
N LYS A 62 -6.84 -2.74 0.60
CA LYS A 62 -5.49 -3.29 0.69
C LYS A 62 -4.72 -3.12 -0.62
N PRO A 63 -3.39 -2.93 -0.59
CA PRO A 63 -2.59 -2.85 -1.80
C PRO A 63 -2.70 -4.13 -2.65
N LYS A 64 -2.73 -3.96 -3.96
CA LYS A 64 -2.60 -5.06 -4.92
C LYS A 64 -1.13 -5.44 -5.07
N ASN A 65 -0.85 -6.72 -5.14
CA ASN A 65 0.45 -7.23 -5.58
C ASN A 65 0.39 -7.66 -7.06
N LEU A 66 1.53 -8.05 -7.63
CA LEU A 66 1.59 -8.65 -8.96
C LEU A 66 1.90 -10.15 -8.83
N PRO A 67 1.32 -11.02 -9.69
CA PRO A 67 1.56 -12.45 -9.66
C PRO A 67 3.05 -12.82 -9.67
N VAL A 68 3.87 -12.09 -10.45
CA VAL A 68 5.32 -12.30 -10.53
C VAL A 68 6.03 -12.19 -9.17
N PHE A 69 5.52 -11.38 -8.24
CA PHE A 69 6.06 -11.28 -6.88
C PHE A 69 5.35 -12.22 -5.90
N GLU A 70 4.06 -12.51 -6.09
CA GLU A 70 3.29 -13.46 -5.28
C GLU A 70 3.79 -14.91 -5.45
N GLU A 71 4.22 -15.26 -6.66
CA GLU A 71 4.73 -16.58 -7.03
C GLU A 71 6.25 -16.70 -6.85
N ALA A 72 6.94 -15.61 -6.49
CA ALA A 72 8.38 -15.59 -6.27
C ALA A 72 8.81 -16.40 -5.02
N SER A 73 10.11 -16.67 -4.92
CA SER A 73 10.70 -17.30 -3.73
C SER A 73 10.55 -16.42 -2.49
N ASP A 74 10.62 -17.02 -1.30
CA ASP A 74 10.50 -16.30 -0.04
C ASP A 74 11.59 -15.23 0.12
N GLU A 75 12.81 -15.51 -0.34
CA GLU A 75 13.93 -14.54 -0.35
C GLU A 75 13.61 -13.28 -1.18
N ILE A 76 12.90 -13.42 -2.30
CA ILE A 76 12.45 -12.26 -3.09
C ILE A 76 11.32 -11.54 -2.36
N LYS A 77 10.38 -12.28 -1.78
CA LYS A 77 9.23 -11.70 -1.05
C LYS A 77 9.68 -10.86 0.14
N GLU A 78 10.73 -11.26 0.86
CA GLU A 78 11.35 -10.46 1.93
C GLU A 78 11.92 -9.12 1.45
N LYS A 79 12.19 -8.98 0.14
CA LYS A 79 12.69 -7.74 -0.48
C LYS A 79 11.59 -6.96 -1.21
N VAL A 80 10.35 -7.44 -1.19
CA VAL A 80 9.20 -6.83 -1.87
C VAL A 80 8.24 -6.25 -0.83
N MET A 81 8.05 -4.93 -0.87
CA MET A 81 7.17 -4.19 0.02
C MET A 81 5.90 -3.73 -0.70
N LEU A 82 4.76 -3.84 -0.01
CA LEU A 82 3.52 -3.14 -0.35
C LEU A 82 3.39 -1.93 0.58
N TYR A 83 3.23 -0.73 0.03
CA TYR A 83 3.29 0.50 0.81
C TYR A 83 1.90 1.09 1.09
N ARG A 84 1.49 1.18 2.36
CA ARG A 84 0.14 1.63 2.76
C ARG A 84 0.07 2.34 4.12
N ASN A 85 0.69 1.79 5.15
CA ASN A 85 0.49 2.16 6.54
C ASN A 85 1.79 2.71 7.17
N ILE A 86 1.74 3.05 8.47
CA ILE A 86 2.88 3.63 9.17
C ILE A 86 4.05 2.66 9.33
N TYR A 87 3.78 1.37 9.50
CA TYR A 87 4.81 0.34 9.62
C TYR A 87 5.55 0.17 8.29
N ASP A 88 4.85 0.25 7.16
CA ASP A 88 5.50 0.20 5.84
C ASP A 88 6.42 1.44 5.61
N PHE A 89 6.06 2.59 6.20
CA PHE A 89 6.93 3.77 6.21
C PHE A 89 8.17 3.56 7.10
N GLU A 90 7.99 3.01 8.30
CA GLU A 90 9.09 2.70 9.23
C GLU A 90 10.05 1.67 8.64
N GLU A 91 9.53 0.59 8.05
CA GLU A 91 10.34 -0.42 7.36
C GLU A 91 11.11 0.18 6.18
N LEU A 92 10.51 1.10 5.43
CA LEU A 92 11.20 1.79 4.34
C LEU A 92 12.31 2.73 4.86
N GLU A 93 12.10 3.38 6.00
CA GLU A 93 13.13 4.16 6.68
C GLU A 93 14.31 3.29 7.14
N ASP A 94 14.01 2.10 7.66
CA ASP A 94 15.02 1.12 8.11
C ASP A 94 15.83 0.60 6.92
N ILE A 95 15.17 0.23 5.82
CA ILE A 95 15.83 -0.17 4.55
C ILE A 95 16.82 0.91 4.08
N MET A 96 16.42 2.19 4.19
CA MET A 96 17.30 3.30 3.83
C MET A 96 18.47 3.47 4.80
N HIS A 97 18.23 3.33 6.11
CA HIS A 97 19.27 3.42 7.14
C HIS A 97 20.30 2.29 7.04
N ASP A 98 19.84 1.07 6.72
CA ASP A 98 20.67 -0.13 6.56
C ASP A 98 21.52 -0.08 5.27
N GLY A 99 21.39 0.98 4.49
CA GLY A 99 22.33 1.33 3.45
C GLY A 99 21.99 0.78 2.07
N ALA A 100 20.71 0.48 1.82
CA ALA A 100 20.21 0.14 0.47
C ALA A 100 20.74 1.14 -0.57
N LYS A 101 21.22 0.60 -1.70
CA LYS A 101 21.82 1.37 -2.81
C LYS A 101 20.88 1.51 -3.98
N SER A 102 19.84 0.69 -4.05
CA SER A 102 18.92 0.63 -5.16
C SER A 102 17.52 0.20 -4.71
N ILE A 103 16.50 1.01 -5.05
CA ILE A 103 15.09 0.68 -4.84
C ILE A 103 14.35 0.79 -6.16
N ALA A 104 13.60 -0.26 -6.52
CA ALA A 104 12.73 -0.25 -7.69
C ALA A 104 11.27 -0.11 -7.29
N ILE A 105 10.57 0.86 -7.89
CA ILE A 105 9.14 1.09 -7.65
C ILE A 105 8.37 0.62 -8.88
N ILE A 106 7.45 -0.32 -8.67
CA ILE A 106 6.57 -0.86 -9.70
C ILE A 106 5.24 -0.12 -9.65
N GLY A 107 4.99 0.75 -10.63
CA GLY A 107 3.77 1.55 -10.72
C GLY A 107 4.04 3.02 -11.03
N GLY A 108 3.37 3.51 -12.08
CA GLY A 108 3.42 4.90 -12.53
C GLY A 108 2.33 5.79 -11.93
N GLY A 109 1.55 5.30 -10.97
CA GLY A 109 0.45 6.06 -10.35
C GLY A 109 0.92 7.19 -9.44
N PHE A 110 -0.02 7.87 -8.77
CA PHE A 110 0.28 8.97 -7.85
C PHE A 110 1.22 8.52 -6.73
N LEU A 111 0.84 7.49 -5.95
CA LEU A 111 1.64 6.95 -4.85
C LEU A 111 3.05 6.54 -5.31
N GLY A 112 3.15 5.76 -6.40
CA GLY A 112 4.45 5.33 -6.92
C GLY A 112 5.35 6.50 -7.35
N SER A 113 4.77 7.57 -7.90
CA SER A 113 5.51 8.76 -8.32
C SER A 113 5.92 9.65 -7.15
N GLU A 114 5.07 9.76 -6.12
CA GLU A 114 5.38 10.43 -4.85
C GLU A 114 6.54 9.74 -4.14
N LEU A 115 6.46 8.41 -3.99
CA LEU A 115 7.53 7.59 -3.41
C LEU A 115 8.84 7.73 -4.21
N ALA A 116 8.78 7.69 -5.54
CA ALA A 116 9.96 7.84 -6.38
C ALA A 116 10.68 9.16 -6.13
N CYS A 117 9.92 10.27 -6.11
CA CYS A 117 10.49 11.59 -5.83
C CYS A 117 11.01 11.71 -4.39
N ALA A 118 10.27 11.18 -3.41
CA ALA A 118 10.65 11.25 -2.00
C ALA A 118 11.94 10.47 -1.73
N LEU A 119 12.02 9.23 -2.21
CA LEU A 119 13.20 8.37 -2.08
C LEU A 119 14.41 8.96 -2.81
N ALA A 120 14.24 9.45 -4.04
CA ALA A 120 15.35 10.03 -4.79
C ALA A 120 15.91 11.28 -4.09
N ARG A 121 15.05 12.12 -3.51
CA ARG A 121 15.49 13.30 -2.73
C ARG A 121 16.22 12.92 -1.45
N ARG A 122 15.64 12.02 -0.66
CA ARG A 122 16.19 11.63 0.65
C ARG A 122 17.43 10.76 0.52
N GLY A 123 17.48 9.91 -0.49
CA GLY A 123 18.59 9.02 -0.77
C GLY A 123 19.77 9.66 -1.52
N LYS A 124 19.60 10.87 -2.09
CA LYS A 124 20.65 11.57 -2.84
C LYS A 124 21.97 11.73 -2.06
N PRO A 125 21.99 12.13 -0.78
CA PRO A 125 23.23 12.23 -0.01
C PRO A 125 23.96 10.89 0.16
N TYR A 126 23.25 9.78 0.02
CA TYR A 126 23.74 8.42 0.25
C TYR A 126 24.01 7.64 -1.04
N GLY A 127 23.81 8.27 -2.21
CA GLY A 127 23.99 7.65 -3.52
C GLY A 127 22.92 6.60 -3.87
N LEU A 128 21.71 6.71 -3.30
CA LEU A 128 20.60 5.81 -3.61
C LEU A 128 20.18 5.97 -5.08
N THR A 129 20.09 4.85 -5.79
CA THR A 129 19.49 4.78 -7.12
C THR A 129 18.01 4.40 -7.00
N VAL A 130 17.12 5.19 -7.59
CA VAL A 130 15.67 4.90 -7.59
C VAL A 130 15.22 4.62 -9.00
N TYR A 131 14.64 3.45 -9.22
CA TYR A 131 13.98 3.09 -10.48
C TYR A 131 12.47 3.23 -10.33
N GLN A 132 11.79 3.73 -11.35
CA GLN A 132 10.34 3.68 -11.42
C GLN A 132 9.91 3.01 -12.73
N ILE A 133 9.21 1.89 -12.63
CA ILE A 133 8.93 0.97 -13.73
C ILE A 133 7.42 0.82 -13.90
N PHE A 134 6.89 1.04 -15.10
CA PHE A 134 5.46 0.91 -15.38
C PHE A 134 5.13 0.78 -16.87
N ARG A 135 3.93 0.27 -17.17
CA ARG A 135 3.48 -0.08 -18.53
C ARG A 135 2.99 1.12 -19.34
N GLU A 136 2.52 2.16 -18.68
CA GLU A 136 1.95 3.33 -19.33
C GLU A 136 3.03 4.17 -20.04
N ASP A 137 2.60 5.02 -20.97
CA ASP A 137 3.47 5.95 -21.72
C ASP A 137 4.11 7.04 -20.85
N GLY A 138 3.56 7.29 -19.67
CA GLY A 138 4.06 8.27 -18.71
C GLY A 138 3.38 8.13 -17.35
N ASN A 139 3.87 8.90 -16.38
CA ASN A 139 3.37 8.91 -15.02
C ASN A 139 1.91 9.35 -15.02
N MET A 140 1.09 8.68 -14.20
CA MET A 140 -0.35 8.82 -14.09
C MET A 140 -1.08 8.74 -15.45
N GLY A 141 -0.56 7.96 -16.40
CA GLY A 141 -1.10 7.87 -17.77
C GLY A 141 -2.54 7.33 -17.87
N LYS A 142 -3.07 6.68 -16.82
CA LYS A 142 -4.48 6.28 -16.73
C LYS A 142 -5.44 7.41 -16.32
N VAL A 143 -4.90 8.53 -15.84
CA VAL A 143 -5.69 9.64 -15.25
C VAL A 143 -5.43 10.95 -15.97
N LEU A 144 -4.17 11.24 -16.30
CA LEU A 144 -3.77 12.51 -16.92
C LEU A 144 -3.77 12.40 -18.44
N PRO A 145 -4.12 13.48 -19.16
CA PRO A 145 -3.93 13.54 -20.60
C PRO A 145 -2.43 13.43 -20.95
N GLU A 146 -2.14 12.93 -22.14
CA GLU A 146 -0.78 12.57 -22.59
C GLU A 146 0.26 13.68 -22.34
N TYR A 147 -0.04 14.93 -22.70
CA TYR A 147 0.87 16.06 -22.49
C TYR A 147 1.28 16.21 -21.01
N LEU A 148 0.32 16.11 -20.09
CA LEU A 148 0.57 16.29 -18.66
C LEU A 148 1.24 15.05 -18.05
N SER A 149 0.89 13.86 -18.54
CA SER A 149 1.57 12.61 -18.18
C SER A 149 3.06 12.66 -18.56
N LYS A 150 3.37 13.07 -19.80
CA LYS A 150 4.75 13.27 -20.27
C LYS A 150 5.49 14.34 -19.47
N TRP A 151 4.84 15.49 -19.21
CA TRP A 151 5.43 16.54 -18.38
C TRP A 151 5.77 16.03 -16.98
N THR A 152 4.86 15.26 -16.37
CA THR A 152 5.07 14.68 -15.05
C THR A 152 6.23 13.70 -15.07
N THR A 153 6.33 12.81 -16.06
CA THR A 153 7.50 11.93 -16.24
C THR A 153 8.81 12.70 -16.32
N GLN A 154 8.84 13.81 -17.06
CA GLN A 154 10.04 14.66 -17.10
C GLN A 154 10.34 15.30 -15.74
N LYS A 155 9.31 15.69 -14.98
CA LYS A 155 9.49 16.21 -13.62
C LYS A 155 10.06 15.15 -12.67
N VAL A 156 9.56 13.92 -12.72
CA VAL A 156 10.09 12.79 -11.93
C VAL A 156 11.54 12.49 -12.29
N LYS A 157 11.88 12.42 -13.59
CA LYS A 157 13.27 12.25 -14.06
C LYS A 157 14.21 13.36 -13.55
N LYS A 158 13.73 14.61 -13.46
CA LYS A 158 14.51 15.74 -12.90
C LYS A 158 14.82 15.60 -11.41
N GLU A 159 14.14 14.72 -10.68
CA GLU A 159 14.47 14.37 -9.29
C GLU A 159 15.59 13.31 -9.20
N ASN A 160 16.16 12.88 -10.35
CA ASN A 160 17.15 11.80 -10.50
C ASN A 160 16.58 10.37 -10.37
N VAL A 161 15.28 10.21 -10.64
CA VAL A 161 14.65 8.88 -10.77
C VAL A 161 14.92 8.31 -12.16
N GLN A 162 15.33 7.05 -12.22
CA GLN A 162 15.45 6.26 -13.44
C GLN A 162 14.08 5.73 -13.86
N VAL A 163 13.34 6.51 -14.64
CA VAL A 163 12.00 6.12 -15.12
C VAL A 163 12.10 5.24 -16.36
N ILE A 164 11.58 4.02 -16.25
CA ILE A 164 11.51 3.01 -17.32
C ILE A 164 10.02 2.71 -17.58
N ASN A 165 9.48 3.36 -18.60
CA ASN A 165 8.07 3.28 -18.97
C ASN A 165 7.85 2.39 -20.21
N LYS A 166 6.60 2.08 -20.54
CA LYS A 166 6.22 1.17 -21.65
C LYS A 166 6.75 -0.26 -21.50
N VAL A 167 6.96 -0.70 -20.26
CA VAL A 167 7.47 -2.03 -19.93
C VAL A 167 6.71 -2.62 -18.74
N GLU A 168 6.73 -3.94 -18.64
CA GLU A 168 6.25 -4.66 -17.48
C GLU A 168 7.36 -5.56 -16.94
N VAL A 169 7.30 -5.91 -15.66
CA VAL A 169 8.17 -6.94 -15.08
C VAL A 169 7.63 -8.29 -15.54
N SER A 170 8.40 -9.01 -16.35
CA SER A 170 8.03 -10.30 -16.91
C SER A 170 8.49 -11.47 -16.03
N ASN A 171 9.60 -11.31 -15.32
CA ASN A 171 10.12 -12.30 -14.39
C ASN A 171 11.01 -11.65 -13.32
N VAL A 172 11.17 -12.33 -12.18
CA VAL A 172 12.00 -11.91 -11.07
C VAL A 172 12.87 -13.06 -10.57
N GLU A 173 14.14 -12.76 -10.31
CA GLU A 173 15.13 -13.74 -9.83
C GLU A 173 16.01 -13.09 -8.77
N MET A 174 16.63 -13.91 -7.90
CA MET A 174 17.71 -13.43 -7.04
C MET A 174 19.04 -13.48 -7.79
N LYS A 175 19.82 -12.41 -7.67
CA LYS A 175 21.17 -12.32 -8.21
C LYS A 175 22.05 -11.50 -7.28
N ASP A 176 23.12 -12.11 -6.78
CA ASP A 176 24.12 -11.45 -5.93
C ASP A 176 23.52 -10.67 -4.73
N GLY A 177 22.47 -11.24 -4.10
CA GLY A 177 21.77 -10.63 -2.96
C GLY A 177 20.75 -9.54 -3.32
N LYS A 178 20.49 -9.32 -4.62
CA LYS A 178 19.53 -8.35 -5.15
C LYS A 178 18.41 -9.03 -5.91
N VAL A 179 17.29 -8.32 -6.05
CA VAL A 179 16.20 -8.70 -6.94
C VAL A 179 16.54 -8.25 -8.36
N LEU A 180 16.67 -9.20 -9.27
CA LEU A 180 16.80 -8.99 -10.70
C LEU A 180 15.42 -8.98 -11.34
N LEU A 181 14.98 -7.82 -11.81
CA LEU A 181 13.75 -7.63 -12.57
C LEU A 181 14.06 -7.78 -14.06
N LYS A 182 13.48 -8.79 -14.71
CA LYS A 182 13.48 -8.92 -16.17
C LYS A 182 12.26 -8.20 -16.73
N LEU A 183 12.48 -7.33 -17.70
CA LEU A 183 11.43 -6.52 -18.30
C LEU A 183 10.97 -7.11 -19.64
N THR A 184 9.77 -6.75 -20.09
CA THR A 184 9.20 -7.21 -21.37
C THR A 184 9.96 -6.77 -22.61
N ASN A 185 10.91 -5.82 -22.48
CA ASN A 185 11.79 -5.38 -23.55
C ASN A 185 13.23 -5.91 -23.41
N ASP A 186 13.41 -7.02 -22.68
CA ASP A 186 14.69 -7.68 -22.38
C ASP A 186 15.67 -6.86 -21.51
N HIS A 187 15.33 -5.63 -21.14
CA HIS A 187 16.11 -4.86 -20.18
C HIS A 187 16.01 -5.51 -18.80
N GLN A 188 17.10 -5.40 -18.03
CA GLN A 188 17.21 -5.96 -16.70
C GLN A 188 17.54 -4.86 -15.69
N VAL A 189 16.89 -4.90 -14.54
CA VAL A 189 17.12 -3.95 -13.44
C VAL A 189 17.43 -4.74 -12.17
N GLU A 190 18.57 -4.45 -11.55
CA GLU A 190 18.91 -5.00 -10.24
C GLU A 190 18.59 -3.96 -9.16
N ALA A 191 17.84 -4.38 -8.13
CA ALA A 191 17.48 -3.55 -6.99
C ALA A 191 17.64 -4.31 -5.67
N ASP A 192 18.05 -3.62 -4.62
CA ASP A 192 18.18 -4.22 -3.29
C ASP A 192 16.79 -4.50 -2.69
N HIS A 193 15.83 -3.60 -2.95
CA HIS A 193 14.42 -3.73 -2.57
C HIS A 193 13.48 -3.27 -3.68
N VAL A 194 12.26 -3.81 -3.66
CA VAL A 194 11.19 -3.49 -4.61
C VAL A 194 9.97 -3.00 -3.85
N ILE A 195 9.35 -1.92 -4.31
CA ILE A 195 8.07 -1.42 -3.79
C ILE A 195 7.01 -1.60 -4.88
N VAL A 196 5.92 -2.28 -4.58
CA VAL A 196 4.81 -2.49 -5.51
C VAL A 196 3.68 -1.50 -5.19
N ALA A 197 3.41 -0.61 -6.14
CA ALA A 197 2.44 0.49 -6.03
C ALA A 197 1.46 0.48 -7.22
N VAL A 198 0.82 -0.67 -7.47
CA VAL A 198 -0.02 -0.93 -8.64
C VAL A 198 -1.53 -0.75 -8.40
N GLY A 199 -1.89 -0.13 -7.27
CA GLY A 199 -3.27 0.15 -6.88
C GLY A 199 -3.70 -0.64 -5.65
N VAL A 200 -5.00 -0.61 -5.39
CA VAL A 200 -5.61 -1.24 -4.22
C VAL A 200 -6.86 -2.03 -4.62
N GLU A 201 -7.30 -2.92 -3.75
CA GLU A 201 -8.61 -3.58 -3.80
C GLU A 201 -9.38 -3.33 -2.50
N PRO A 202 -10.69 -3.02 -2.57
CA PRO A 202 -11.52 -2.83 -1.37
C PRO A 202 -11.50 -4.04 -0.43
N ASN A 203 -11.48 -3.81 0.88
CA ASN A 203 -11.52 -4.87 1.90
C ASN A 203 -12.96 -5.35 2.12
N THR A 204 -13.39 -6.32 1.29
CA THR A 204 -14.77 -6.86 1.26
C THR A 204 -14.91 -8.21 1.95
N GLN A 205 -13.91 -8.69 2.69
CA GLN A 205 -13.93 -10.01 3.32
C GLN A 205 -15.11 -10.20 4.28
N LEU A 206 -15.55 -9.12 4.94
CA LEU A 206 -16.74 -9.12 5.79
C LEU A 206 -18.03 -9.47 5.05
N ALA A 207 -18.11 -9.21 3.74
CA ALA A 207 -19.32 -9.45 2.96
C ALA A 207 -19.74 -10.92 2.99
N ASN A 208 -18.78 -11.82 2.75
CA ASN A 208 -19.00 -13.26 2.67
C ASN A 208 -19.59 -13.83 3.96
N THR A 209 -19.07 -13.43 5.11
CA THR A 209 -19.52 -13.93 6.41
C THR A 209 -20.79 -13.24 6.92
N SER A 210 -21.12 -12.07 6.34
CA SER A 210 -22.20 -11.20 6.81
C SER A 210 -23.40 -11.12 5.85
N GLY A 211 -23.33 -11.79 4.69
CA GLY A 211 -24.38 -11.77 3.67
C GLY A 211 -24.60 -10.39 3.06
N LEU A 212 -23.54 -9.60 2.90
CA LEU A 212 -23.59 -8.28 2.27
C LEU A 212 -23.26 -8.41 0.77
N GLU A 213 -23.90 -7.58 -0.04
CA GLU A 213 -23.58 -7.48 -1.46
C GLU A 213 -22.21 -6.83 -1.67
N VAL A 214 -21.54 -7.24 -2.75
CA VAL A 214 -20.28 -6.65 -3.22
C VAL A 214 -20.46 -6.35 -4.70
N ASP A 215 -20.07 -5.15 -5.11
CA ASP A 215 -20.10 -4.79 -6.53
C ASP A 215 -19.16 -5.72 -7.34
N PRO A 216 -19.67 -6.45 -8.34
CA PRO A 216 -18.89 -7.45 -9.07
C PRO A 216 -17.89 -6.85 -10.07
N GLU A 217 -18.05 -5.57 -10.46
CA GLU A 217 -17.21 -4.93 -11.47
C GLU A 217 -16.07 -4.12 -10.83
N VAL A 218 -16.40 -3.28 -9.84
CA VAL A 218 -15.43 -2.36 -9.22
C VAL A 218 -15.02 -2.78 -7.82
N GLY A 219 -15.73 -3.74 -7.21
CA GLY A 219 -15.54 -4.14 -5.82
C GLY A 219 -16.07 -3.10 -4.82
N GLY A 220 -16.04 -3.46 -3.54
CA GLY A 220 -16.63 -2.64 -2.47
C GLY A 220 -18.05 -3.07 -2.11
N PHE A 221 -18.55 -2.54 -0.99
CA PHE A 221 -19.92 -2.74 -0.50
C PHE A 221 -20.88 -1.70 -1.08
#